data_AF-Q17962-F1
#
_entry.id   AF-Q17962-F1
#
_cell.length_a   1.000
_cell.length_b   1.000
_cell.length_c   1.000
_cell.angle_alpha   90.00
_cell.angle_beta   90.00
_cell.angle_gamma   90.00
#
_symmetry.space_group_name_H-M   'P 1'
#
loop_
_entity.id
_entity.type
_entity.pdbx_description
1 polymer ?
#
loop_
_entity_poly.entity_id
_entity_poly.type
_entity_poly.pdbx_seq_one_letter_code
_entity_poly.pdbx_strand_id
1 'polypeptide(L)'
;MFKAFSSIMQSLQFKTDVPVIIDAETVPNECFSPIFRRLDKKSLLNCQLACHRFNDLISSDSFWIEYARILNISNVLPSLEWRRAATQKKFVGNEDNEIDTSSFNFNIKKIVLSGRGYSPITPLFISHFENARDNTISGTLRSDDFSIRANGSGIHMERDGGNGCEPHPDVSKCFVFSFTESSISVFIDLVNSGIDPWILDHVRPRIRITQKVNHRNDCAARLSFAAQLNYHETQWIERFGHVQTMSNTDHKRYKSVNKEWAQWTGQPWEDWTIEFDDYPSGIRHLTILNEGEDRQFWRGFYGPKVANIQVEVILPDEPIVKPLAVDSEKCNEDENPNAEDEDDDDDEVPPRVGVFRMPLFRRGRHMYGIPPAVARHEDEDEED
;
A
#
# COMPACT_ATOMS: atom_id res chain seq x y z
N MET A 1 -28.45 -8.43 5.68
CA MET A 1 -29.15 -8.39 4.38
C MET A 1 -30.50 -7.70 4.51
N PHE A 2 -31.48 -8.27 5.24
CA PHE A 2 -32.79 -7.63 5.51
C PHE A 2 -32.70 -6.23 6.13
N LYS A 3 -31.80 -5.99 7.09
CA LYS A 3 -31.64 -4.64 7.69
C LYS A 3 -31.15 -3.56 6.71
N ALA A 4 -30.29 -3.92 5.74
CA ALA A 4 -29.78 -2.96 4.76
C ALA A 4 -30.84 -2.62 3.70
N PHE A 5 -31.54 -3.66 3.19
CA PHE A 5 -32.69 -3.47 2.31
C PHE A 5 -33.81 -2.68 3.00
N SER A 6 -34.11 -3.01 4.26
CA SER A 6 -35.12 -2.32 5.07
C SER A 6 -34.77 -0.85 5.30
N SER A 7 -33.51 -0.52 5.60
CA SER A 7 -33.07 0.88 5.81
C SER A 7 -33.19 1.73 4.53
N ILE A 8 -32.80 1.19 3.37
CA ILE A 8 -32.97 1.88 2.08
C ILE A 8 -34.45 2.08 1.77
N MET A 9 -35.28 1.07 2.00
CA MET A 9 -36.73 1.14 1.78
C MET A 9 -37.44 2.04 2.81
N GLN A 10 -36.91 2.23 4.02
CA GLN A 10 -37.44 3.21 4.99
C GLN A 10 -37.15 4.66 4.59
N SER A 11 -36.03 4.91 3.89
CA SER A 11 -35.72 6.25 3.37
C SER A 11 -36.64 6.67 2.21
N LEU A 12 -37.13 5.69 1.44
CA LEU A 12 -38.22 5.88 0.49
C LEU A 12 -39.50 5.87 1.32
N GLN A 13 -40.10 7.03 1.57
CA GLN A 13 -41.24 7.22 2.48
C GLN A 13 -42.51 6.41 2.14
N PHE A 14 -42.45 5.09 2.23
CA PHE A 14 -43.61 4.21 2.27
C PHE A 14 -44.06 4.16 3.72
N LYS A 15 -45.04 5.00 4.06
CA LYS A 15 -45.76 4.97 5.36
C LYS A 15 -46.64 3.72 5.47
N THR A 16 -46.06 2.55 5.33
CA THR A 16 -46.71 1.27 5.58
C THR A 16 -45.73 0.38 6.31
N ASP A 17 -46.05 -0.02 7.54
CA ASP A 17 -45.32 -1.05 8.30
C ASP A 17 -45.35 -2.44 7.64
N VAL A 18 -45.88 -2.53 6.42
CA VAL A 18 -45.88 -3.74 5.61
C VAL A 18 -44.55 -3.80 4.84
N PRO A 19 -43.71 -4.82 5.05
CA PRO A 19 -42.50 -5.00 4.26
C PRO A 19 -42.88 -5.14 2.79
N VAL A 20 -42.33 -4.25 1.95
CA VAL A 20 -42.49 -4.34 0.50
C VAL A 20 -41.60 -5.49 0.02
N ILE A 21 -42.21 -6.63 -0.27
CA ILE A 21 -41.56 -7.78 -0.92
C ILE A 21 -41.70 -7.57 -2.42
N ILE A 22 -40.57 -7.30 -3.08
CA ILE A 22 -40.51 -7.20 -4.55
C ILE A 22 -39.87 -8.48 -5.06
N ASP A 23 -40.52 -9.13 -6.01
CA ASP A 23 -39.92 -10.24 -6.73
C ASP A 23 -38.77 -9.73 -7.60
N ALA A 24 -37.55 -10.12 -7.24
CA ALA A 24 -36.33 -9.71 -7.94
C ALA A 24 -36.31 -10.14 -9.40
N GLU A 25 -37.04 -11.20 -9.80
CA GLU A 25 -37.11 -11.66 -11.20
C GLU A 25 -37.79 -10.62 -12.09
N THR A 26 -38.76 -9.88 -11.56
CA THR A 26 -39.53 -8.87 -12.31
C THR A 26 -38.83 -7.51 -12.41
N VAL A 27 -37.83 -7.27 -11.57
CA VAL A 27 -37.11 -5.99 -11.50
C VAL A 27 -36.02 -5.98 -12.57
N PRO A 28 -35.92 -4.94 -13.44
CA PRO A 28 -34.85 -4.83 -14.43
C PRO A 28 -33.45 -4.65 -13.82
N ASN A 29 -32.41 -4.99 -14.59
CA ASN A 29 -31.00 -4.88 -14.16
C ASN A 29 -30.58 -3.44 -13.84
N GLU A 30 -31.18 -2.50 -14.57
CA GLU A 30 -30.98 -1.06 -14.46
C GLU A 30 -31.42 -0.53 -13.09
N CYS A 31 -32.35 -1.22 -12.42
CA CYS A 31 -32.82 -0.86 -11.08
C CYS A 31 -31.87 -1.34 -9.98
N PHE A 32 -31.22 -2.50 -10.17
CA PHE A 32 -30.30 -3.05 -9.17
C PHE A 32 -28.97 -2.29 -9.13
N SER A 33 -28.48 -1.83 -10.28
CA SER A 33 -27.16 -1.17 -10.36
C SER A 33 -27.02 0.06 -9.45
N PRO A 34 -27.97 1.02 -9.42
CA PRO A 34 -27.94 2.14 -8.46
C PRO A 34 -28.02 1.73 -6.99
N ILE A 35 -28.75 0.64 -6.69
CA ILE A 35 -28.88 0.12 -5.31
C ILE A 35 -27.54 -0.47 -4.86
N PHE A 36 -26.96 -1.35 -5.67
CA PHE A 36 -25.67 -1.99 -5.37
C PHE A 36 -24.56 -0.97 -5.19
N ARG A 37 -24.55 0.11 -5.99
CA ARG A 37 -23.55 1.18 -5.86
C ARG A 37 -23.62 1.97 -4.54
N ARG A 38 -24.69 1.82 -3.75
CA ARG A 38 -24.85 2.46 -2.44
C ARG A 38 -24.55 1.51 -1.27
N LEU A 39 -24.30 0.24 -1.55
CA LEU A 39 -23.95 -0.74 -0.53
C LEU A 39 -22.51 -0.57 -0.08
N ASP A 40 -22.23 -0.85 1.19
CA ASP A 40 -20.86 -0.98 1.66
C ASP A 40 -20.15 -2.17 1.00
N LYS A 41 -18.81 -2.18 1.01
CA LYS A 41 -17.99 -3.22 0.37
C LYS A 41 -18.39 -4.64 0.79
N LYS A 42 -18.71 -4.87 2.07
CA LYS A 42 -19.05 -6.20 2.59
C LYS A 42 -20.42 -6.64 2.10
N SER A 43 -21.42 -5.77 2.18
CA SER A 43 -22.77 -6.06 1.66
C SER A 43 -22.76 -6.31 0.15
N LEU A 44 -21.99 -5.51 -0.60
CA LEU A 44 -21.86 -5.65 -2.04
C LEU A 44 -21.24 -7.01 -2.44
N LEU A 45 -20.18 -7.45 -1.76
CA LEU A 45 -19.58 -8.75 -2.01
C LEU A 45 -20.52 -9.91 -1.66
N ASN A 46 -21.32 -9.76 -0.60
CA ASN A 46 -22.34 -10.75 -0.25
C ASN A 46 -23.46 -10.84 -1.30
N CYS A 47 -23.82 -9.74 -1.97
CA CYS A 47 -24.81 -9.75 -3.05
C CYS A 47 -24.38 -10.63 -4.23
N GLN A 48 -23.08 -10.76 -4.49
CA GLN A 48 -22.58 -11.66 -5.55
C GLN A 48 -22.83 -13.14 -5.24
N LEU A 49 -22.91 -13.48 -3.95
CA LEU A 49 -23.18 -14.86 -3.51
C LEU A 49 -24.66 -15.21 -3.53
N ALA A 50 -25.55 -14.23 -3.74
CA ALA A 50 -26.99 -14.44 -3.67
C ALA A 50 -27.53 -15.14 -4.93
N CYS A 51 -27.07 -14.74 -6.12
CA CYS A 51 -27.46 -15.37 -7.38
C CYS A 51 -26.49 -15.02 -8.53
N HIS A 52 -26.51 -15.81 -9.60
CA HIS A 52 -25.71 -15.58 -10.81
C HIS A 52 -25.96 -14.19 -11.41
N ARG A 53 -27.23 -13.78 -11.50
CA ARG A 53 -27.60 -12.46 -12.05
C ARG A 53 -26.91 -11.30 -11.32
N PHE A 54 -26.88 -11.33 -9.98
CA PHE A 54 -26.21 -10.29 -9.19
C PHE A 54 -24.71 -10.39 -9.29
N ASN A 55 -24.17 -11.62 -9.31
CA ASN A 55 -22.75 -11.82 -9.57
C ASN A 55 -22.33 -11.21 -10.91
N ASP A 56 -23.09 -11.42 -11.98
CA ASP A 56 -22.78 -10.93 -13.33
C ASP A 56 -22.84 -9.41 -13.39
N LEU A 57 -23.87 -8.79 -12.78
CA LEU A 57 -23.98 -7.34 -12.70
C LEU A 57 -22.79 -6.71 -11.96
N ILE A 58 -22.47 -7.26 -10.78
CA ILE A 58 -21.40 -6.73 -9.93
C ILE A 58 -20.02 -7.11 -10.49
N SER A 59 -19.88 -8.14 -11.32
CA SER A 59 -18.59 -8.51 -11.90
C SER A 59 -18.21 -7.66 -13.13
N SER A 60 -19.12 -6.83 -13.64
CA SER A 60 -18.84 -5.96 -14.78
C SER A 60 -17.89 -4.80 -14.43
N ASP A 61 -16.95 -4.49 -15.32
CA ASP A 61 -16.02 -3.37 -15.13
C ASP A 61 -16.75 -2.01 -15.06
N SER A 62 -17.79 -1.85 -15.87
CA SER A 62 -18.60 -0.62 -15.89
C SER A 62 -19.26 -0.35 -14.54
N PHE A 63 -19.68 -1.40 -13.81
CA PHE A 63 -20.20 -1.27 -12.46
C PHE A 63 -19.15 -0.69 -11.51
N TRP A 64 -17.93 -1.21 -11.51
CA TRP A 64 -16.87 -0.76 -10.61
C TRP A 64 -16.31 0.61 -10.96
N ILE A 65 -16.28 0.99 -12.25
CA ILE A 65 -15.93 2.35 -12.68
C ILE A 65 -16.93 3.36 -12.10
N GLU A 66 -18.23 3.10 -12.22
CA GLU A 66 -19.26 3.97 -11.64
C GLU A 66 -19.25 3.94 -10.11
N TYR A 67 -18.96 2.80 -9.51
CA TYR A 67 -18.84 2.68 -8.06
C TYR A 67 -17.67 3.53 -7.53
N ALA A 68 -16.51 3.50 -8.20
CA ALA A 68 -15.37 4.37 -7.87
C ALA A 68 -15.71 5.86 -7.99
N ARG A 69 -16.50 6.24 -9.01
CA ARG A 69 -16.99 7.61 -9.19
C ARG A 69 -17.88 8.05 -8.03
N ILE A 70 -18.80 7.20 -7.59
CA ILE A 70 -19.70 7.51 -6.46
C ILE A 70 -18.93 7.62 -5.15
N LEU A 71 -17.91 6.77 -4.95
CA LEU A 71 -17.01 6.85 -3.79
C LEU A 71 -16.01 8.00 -3.87
N ASN A 72 -16.01 8.79 -4.95
CA ASN A 72 -15.06 9.87 -5.20
C ASN A 72 -13.58 9.44 -5.16
N ILE A 73 -13.30 8.23 -5.67
CA ILE A 73 -11.96 7.64 -5.77
C ILE A 73 -11.62 7.28 -7.21
N SER A 74 -12.14 8.00 -8.21
CA SER A 74 -11.88 7.70 -9.63
C SER A 74 -10.40 7.76 -10.03
N ASN A 75 -9.58 8.48 -9.26
CA ASN A 75 -8.13 8.56 -9.43
C ASN A 75 -7.39 7.24 -9.17
N VAL A 76 -8.02 6.24 -8.54
CA VAL A 76 -7.41 4.91 -8.38
C VAL A 76 -7.38 4.12 -9.69
N LEU A 77 -8.19 4.52 -10.68
CA LEU A 77 -8.35 3.81 -11.94
C LEU A 77 -7.28 4.21 -12.96
N PRO A 78 -6.85 3.30 -13.85
CA PRO A 78 -6.07 3.68 -15.02
C PRO A 78 -6.82 4.69 -15.88
N SER A 79 -6.06 5.51 -16.63
CA SER A 79 -6.63 6.48 -17.56
C SER A 79 -7.57 5.79 -18.57
N LEU A 80 -8.45 6.58 -19.18
CA LEU A 80 -9.37 6.05 -20.20
C LEU A 80 -8.60 5.45 -21.39
N GLU A 81 -7.47 6.03 -21.76
CA GLU A 81 -6.62 5.56 -22.85
C GLU A 81 -6.05 4.18 -22.55
N TRP A 82 -5.51 4.00 -21.34
CA TRP A 82 -5.04 2.70 -20.87
C TRP A 82 -6.15 1.64 -20.85
N ARG A 83 -7.33 1.97 -20.32
CA ARG A 83 -8.46 1.04 -20.29
C ARG A 83 -8.93 0.67 -21.70
N ARG A 84 -8.92 1.61 -22.65
CA ARG A 84 -9.24 1.35 -24.06
C ARG A 84 -8.20 0.43 -24.71
N ALA A 85 -6.91 0.70 -24.51
CA ALA A 85 -5.83 -0.13 -25.03
C ALA A 85 -5.93 -1.57 -24.55
N ALA A 86 -6.16 -1.79 -23.25
CA ALA A 86 -6.36 -3.13 -22.69
C ALA A 86 -7.60 -3.85 -23.24
N THR A 87 -8.70 -3.11 -23.46
CA THR A 87 -9.92 -3.68 -24.06
C THR A 87 -9.70 -4.07 -25.53
N GLN A 88 -9.00 -3.21 -26.28
CA GLN A 88 -8.74 -3.40 -27.71
C GLN A 88 -7.56 -4.34 -27.99
N LYS A 89 -6.77 -4.70 -26.97
CA LYS A 89 -5.53 -5.48 -27.08
C LYS A 89 -4.52 -4.82 -28.01
N LYS A 90 -4.48 -3.48 -28.01
CA LYS A 90 -3.61 -2.68 -28.86
C LYS A 90 -2.73 -1.81 -27.99
N PHE A 91 -1.44 -2.06 -28.07
CA PHE A 91 -0.42 -1.39 -27.28
C PHE A 91 0.73 -0.97 -28.19
N VAL A 92 1.34 0.17 -27.87
CA VAL A 92 2.55 0.63 -28.55
C VAL A 92 3.71 -0.29 -28.18
N GLY A 93 4.59 -0.60 -29.14
CA GLY A 93 5.72 -1.52 -28.94
C GLY A 93 5.38 -3.01 -29.10
N ASN A 94 4.13 -3.36 -29.45
CA ASN A 94 3.74 -4.74 -29.80
C ASN A 94 3.15 -4.84 -31.21
N GLU A 95 3.70 -4.08 -32.16
CA GLU A 95 3.22 -4.02 -33.55
C GLU A 95 3.38 -5.37 -34.27
N ASP A 96 4.48 -6.07 -33.98
CA ASP A 96 4.80 -7.39 -34.53
C ASP A 96 4.11 -8.56 -33.79
N ASN A 97 3.31 -8.27 -32.75
CA ASN A 97 2.63 -9.25 -31.89
C ASN A 97 3.59 -10.27 -31.22
N GLU A 98 4.80 -9.85 -30.86
CA GLU A 98 5.76 -10.68 -30.12
C GLU A 98 5.31 -10.98 -28.69
N ILE A 99 4.49 -10.10 -28.11
CA ILE A 99 3.94 -10.23 -26.76
C ILE A 99 2.49 -10.69 -26.85
N ASP A 100 2.16 -11.81 -26.20
CA ASP A 100 0.77 -12.25 -26.05
C ASP A 100 0.03 -11.34 -25.05
N THR A 101 -0.77 -10.42 -25.59
CA THR A 101 -1.56 -9.45 -24.80
C THR A 101 -2.98 -9.93 -24.53
N SER A 102 -3.37 -11.14 -24.98
CA SER A 102 -4.76 -11.63 -24.88
C SER A 102 -5.29 -11.59 -23.44
N SER A 103 -4.44 -11.94 -22.49
CA SER A 103 -4.72 -11.95 -21.05
C SER A 103 -4.71 -10.56 -20.39
N PHE A 104 -4.19 -9.53 -21.04
CA PHE A 104 -3.96 -8.20 -20.43
C PHE A 104 -5.28 -7.47 -20.21
N ASN A 105 -5.82 -7.58 -19.01
CA ASN A 105 -7.03 -6.89 -18.59
C ASN A 105 -6.77 -6.27 -17.23
N PHE A 106 -7.34 -5.09 -17.00
CA PHE A 106 -7.33 -4.49 -15.67
C PHE A 106 -8.36 -5.19 -14.80
N ASN A 107 -7.96 -5.60 -13.60
CA ASN A 107 -8.93 -6.08 -12.62
C ASN A 107 -9.56 -4.89 -11.89
N ILE A 108 -10.50 -4.21 -12.56
CA ILE A 108 -11.14 -2.98 -12.05
C ILE A 108 -11.76 -3.21 -10.67
N LYS A 109 -12.40 -4.36 -10.46
CA LYS A 109 -12.93 -4.77 -9.15
C LYS A 109 -11.85 -4.73 -8.07
N LYS A 110 -10.71 -5.37 -8.30
CA LYS A 110 -9.60 -5.43 -7.34
C LYS A 110 -9.02 -4.04 -7.08
N ILE A 111 -8.81 -3.25 -8.13
CA ILE A 111 -8.32 -1.86 -8.06
C ILE A 111 -9.21 -1.01 -7.15
N VAL A 112 -10.53 -1.05 -7.37
CA VAL A 112 -11.47 -0.23 -6.59
C VAL A 112 -11.60 -0.75 -5.15
N LEU A 113 -11.57 -2.06 -4.95
CA LEU A 113 -11.65 -2.65 -3.61
C LEU A 113 -10.41 -2.38 -2.76
N SER A 114 -9.21 -2.34 -3.36
CA SER A 114 -7.98 -1.97 -2.64
C SER A 114 -8.03 -0.52 -2.15
N GLY A 115 -8.73 0.37 -2.87
CA GLY A 115 -8.85 1.78 -2.54
C GLY A 115 -7.56 2.59 -2.77
N ARG A 116 -6.55 1.98 -3.39
CA ARG A 116 -5.25 2.58 -3.71
C ARG A 116 -5.07 2.68 -5.22
N GLY A 117 -4.91 1.54 -5.90
CA GLY A 117 -4.75 1.47 -7.35
C GLY A 117 -3.62 2.38 -7.84
N TYR A 118 -3.93 3.21 -8.82
CA TYR A 118 -3.02 4.20 -9.41
C TYR A 118 -3.06 5.58 -8.72
N SER A 119 -3.84 5.72 -7.64
CA SER A 119 -3.78 6.92 -6.82
C SER A 119 -2.54 6.88 -5.91
N PRO A 120 -2.06 8.03 -5.43
CA PRO A 120 -0.93 8.03 -4.52
C PRO A 120 -1.21 7.23 -3.24
N ILE A 121 -0.30 6.31 -2.93
CA ILE A 121 -0.34 5.44 -1.77
C ILE A 121 0.36 6.15 -0.62
N THR A 122 -0.37 6.41 0.46
CA THR A 122 0.19 6.96 1.71
C THR A 122 0.26 5.86 2.77
N PRO A 123 1.42 5.64 3.41
CA PRO A 123 1.56 4.69 4.51
C PRO A 123 0.65 5.05 5.69
N LEU A 124 0.00 4.05 6.30
CA LEU A 124 -1.06 4.25 7.30
C LEU A 124 -0.58 4.01 8.73
N PHE A 125 0.48 4.72 9.16
CA PHE A 125 1.01 4.59 10.53
C PHE A 125 0.80 5.83 11.42
N ILE A 126 0.21 6.92 10.90
CA ILE A 126 -0.04 8.16 11.67
C ILE A 126 -0.88 7.89 12.93
N SER A 127 -1.93 7.07 12.82
CA SER A 127 -2.81 6.75 13.95
C SER A 127 -2.07 6.04 15.09
N HIS A 128 -0.97 5.33 14.81
CA HIS A 128 -0.18 4.72 15.86
C HIS A 128 0.56 5.75 16.69
N PHE A 129 1.05 6.83 16.07
CA PHE A 129 1.60 7.97 16.80
C PHE A 129 0.52 8.72 17.58
N GLU A 130 -0.64 8.99 16.98
CA GLU A 130 -1.74 9.70 17.67
C GLU A 130 -2.28 8.97 18.91
N ASN A 131 -2.23 7.64 18.91
CA ASN A 131 -2.64 6.83 20.06
C ASN A 131 -1.49 6.53 21.02
N ALA A 132 -0.24 6.84 20.65
CA ALA A 132 0.90 6.64 21.51
C ALA A 132 0.98 7.73 22.58
N ARG A 133 1.55 7.38 23.74
CA ARG A 133 1.80 8.34 24.82
C ARG A 133 2.68 9.47 24.29
N ASP A 134 2.24 10.71 24.51
CA ASP A 134 2.95 11.91 24.10
C ASP A 134 3.34 11.89 22.60
N ASN A 135 2.51 11.27 21.75
CA ASN A 135 2.77 11.07 20.32
C ASN A 135 4.13 10.43 19.99
N THR A 136 4.65 9.57 20.88
CA THR A 136 6.00 9.01 20.78
C THR A 136 5.98 7.49 20.73
N ILE A 137 6.64 6.92 19.74
CA ILE A 137 6.90 5.48 19.67
C ILE A 137 8.31 5.22 20.21
N SER A 138 8.40 4.40 21.25
CA SER A 138 9.66 3.91 21.82
C SER A 138 9.75 2.40 21.69
N GLY A 139 10.90 1.87 21.28
CA GLY A 139 11.10 0.44 21.03
C GLY A 139 10.69 0.03 19.62
N THR A 140 10.23 -1.21 19.47
CA THR A 140 9.86 -1.77 18.16
C THR A 140 8.36 -1.88 18.00
N LEU A 141 7.81 -1.29 16.93
CA LEU A 141 6.44 -1.49 16.48
C LEU A 141 6.45 -2.14 15.10
N ARG A 142 5.68 -3.21 14.91
CA ARG A 142 5.60 -3.96 13.64
C ARG A 142 4.14 -4.15 13.21
N SER A 143 3.92 -4.03 11.92
CA SER A 143 2.66 -4.27 11.21
C SER A 143 2.97 -4.92 9.86
N ASP A 144 1.96 -5.44 9.17
CA ASP A 144 2.08 -6.02 7.82
C ASP A 144 2.61 -5.01 6.79
N ASP A 145 2.39 -3.71 7.00
CA ASP A 145 2.65 -2.62 6.06
C ASP A 145 3.74 -1.63 6.51
N PHE A 146 4.23 -1.73 7.74
CA PHE A 146 5.33 -0.91 8.24
C PHE A 146 6.03 -1.51 9.46
N SER A 147 7.25 -1.07 9.73
CA SER A 147 8.00 -1.37 10.95
C SER A 147 8.70 -0.11 11.43
N ILE A 148 8.67 0.15 12.73
CA ILE A 148 9.37 1.24 13.37
C ILE A 148 10.31 0.66 14.42
N ARG A 149 11.61 0.94 14.31
CA ARG A 149 12.60 0.64 15.33
C ARG A 149 13.10 1.94 15.93
N ALA A 150 12.58 2.28 17.10
CA ALA A 150 12.80 3.55 17.75
C ALA A 150 13.68 3.39 18.99
N ASN A 151 14.93 3.82 18.88
CA ASN A 151 15.95 3.80 19.93
C ASN A 151 16.07 5.16 20.64
N GLY A 152 16.89 5.26 21.68
CA GLY A 152 17.08 6.51 22.41
C GLY A 152 15.78 7.01 23.06
N SER A 153 15.34 8.24 22.73
CA SER A 153 14.03 8.76 23.18
C SER A 153 12.87 8.28 22.31
N GLY A 154 13.15 7.56 21.23
CA GLY A 154 12.18 7.05 20.27
C GLY A 154 12.03 7.94 19.03
N ILE A 155 10.90 7.77 18.33
CA ILE A 155 10.48 8.64 17.23
C ILE A 155 9.22 9.37 17.69
N HIS A 156 9.20 10.68 17.53
CA HIS A 156 8.08 11.51 17.93
C HIS A 156 7.37 12.12 16.73
N MET A 157 6.06 12.28 16.80
CA MET A 157 5.30 12.99 15.79
C MET A 157 5.06 14.44 16.24
N GLU A 158 5.71 15.37 15.55
CA GLU A 158 5.49 16.80 15.70
C GLU A 158 4.34 17.29 14.81
N ARG A 159 3.81 18.46 15.16
CA ARG A 159 2.77 19.18 14.40
C ARG A 159 3.29 20.54 13.95
N ASP A 160 2.51 21.23 13.13
CA ASP A 160 2.73 22.64 12.75
C ASP A 160 4.09 22.92 12.09
N GLY A 161 4.53 22.01 11.21
CA GLY A 161 5.78 22.16 10.45
C GLY A 161 7.06 21.75 11.19
N GLY A 162 6.94 21.24 12.42
CA GLY A 162 8.06 20.70 13.20
C GLY A 162 8.88 21.75 13.96
N ASN A 163 9.24 21.44 15.20
CA ASN A 163 9.92 22.37 16.11
C ASN A 163 11.30 22.82 15.61
N GLY A 164 11.51 24.12 15.43
CA GLY A 164 12.78 24.69 14.99
C GLY A 164 13.08 24.49 13.50
N CYS A 165 12.07 24.13 12.71
CA CYS A 165 12.07 24.21 11.25
C CYS A 165 11.25 25.42 10.81
N GLU A 166 11.52 25.94 9.61
CA GLU A 166 10.58 26.88 8.98
C GLU A 166 9.26 26.16 8.67
N PRO A 167 8.09 26.73 8.98
CA PRO A 167 6.81 26.12 8.63
C PRO A 167 6.67 25.94 7.12
N HIS A 168 6.10 24.82 6.69
CA HIS A 168 5.80 24.55 5.29
C HIS A 168 4.29 24.31 5.13
N PRO A 169 3.62 24.92 4.13
CA PRO A 169 2.16 24.84 3.97
C PRO A 169 1.64 23.39 3.88
N ASP A 170 2.39 22.51 3.23
CA ASP A 170 2.01 21.10 3.07
C ASP A 170 2.44 20.18 4.23
N VAL A 171 3.18 20.68 5.24
CA VAL A 171 3.70 19.86 6.34
C VAL A 171 2.92 20.16 7.63
N SER A 172 1.80 19.47 7.78
CA SER A 172 0.98 19.55 9.00
C SER A 172 1.52 18.68 10.15
N LYS A 173 2.17 17.56 9.82
CA LYS A 173 2.73 16.58 10.75
C LYS A 173 4.05 16.06 10.20
N CYS A 174 5.02 15.79 11.08
CA CYS A 174 6.28 15.14 10.70
C CYS A 174 6.78 14.21 11.80
N PHE A 175 7.62 13.25 11.44
CA PHE A 175 8.25 12.30 12.35
C PHE A 175 9.69 12.71 12.58
N VAL A 176 10.03 13.01 13.83
CA VAL A 176 11.37 13.43 14.24
C VAL A 176 12.08 12.29 14.95
N PHE A 177 13.31 12.04 14.52
CA PHE A 177 14.18 11.00 15.07
C PHE A 177 14.95 11.55 16.28
N SER A 178 15.29 10.66 17.22
CA SER A 178 16.06 11.00 18.42
C SER A 178 17.58 10.89 18.17
N PHE A 179 18.35 10.84 19.25
CA PHE A 179 19.81 10.84 19.28
C PHE A 179 20.48 9.50 19.00
N THR A 180 19.70 8.45 18.84
CA THR A 180 20.21 7.12 18.50
C THR A 180 19.54 6.69 17.21
N GLU A 181 20.33 6.11 16.31
CA GLU A 181 19.87 5.53 15.06
C GLU A 181 18.56 4.76 15.26
N SER A 182 17.53 5.25 14.58
CA SER A 182 16.19 4.72 14.58
C SER A 182 15.70 4.63 13.15
N SER A 183 14.72 3.77 12.88
CA SER A 183 14.24 3.53 11.53
C SER A 183 12.72 3.47 11.40
N ILE A 184 12.23 3.94 10.26
CA ILE A 184 10.87 3.76 9.76
C ILE A 184 10.97 3.01 8.45
N SER A 185 10.47 1.78 8.43
CA SER A 185 10.34 0.94 7.24
C SER A 185 8.88 0.89 6.81
N VAL A 186 8.62 1.00 5.51
CA VAL A 186 7.27 0.85 4.91
C VAL A 186 7.33 -0.29 3.90
N PHE A 187 6.34 -1.17 3.94
CA PHE A 187 6.23 -2.33 3.06
C PHE A 187 4.96 -2.21 2.21
N ILE A 188 5.12 -2.24 0.90
CA ILE A 188 4.02 -2.11 -0.05
C ILE A 188 4.04 -3.32 -0.98
N ASP A 189 2.99 -4.12 -0.88
CA ASP A 189 2.62 -5.05 -1.95
C ASP A 189 1.88 -4.26 -3.03
N LEU A 190 2.54 -4.10 -4.18
CA LEU A 190 2.02 -3.33 -5.32
C LEU A 190 0.80 -4.04 -5.92
N VAL A 191 0.80 -5.37 -5.94
CA VAL A 191 -0.27 -6.18 -6.51
C VAL A 191 -1.51 -6.19 -5.63
N ASN A 192 -1.34 -6.28 -4.31
CA ASN A 192 -2.44 -6.13 -3.36
C ASN A 192 -2.92 -4.68 -3.25
N SER A 193 -2.06 -3.70 -3.55
CA SER A 193 -2.47 -2.30 -3.71
C SER A 193 -3.30 -2.05 -4.98
N GLY A 194 -3.42 -3.04 -5.87
CA GLY A 194 -4.31 -3.02 -7.03
C GLY A 194 -3.60 -2.88 -8.37
N ILE A 195 -2.27 -2.88 -8.40
CA ILE A 195 -1.53 -2.86 -9.67
C ILE A 195 -1.51 -4.27 -10.25
N ASP A 196 -2.00 -4.44 -11.48
CA ASP A 196 -2.02 -5.75 -12.12
C ASP A 196 -0.59 -6.24 -12.43
N PRO A 197 -0.25 -7.54 -12.23
CA PRO A 197 1.10 -8.05 -12.45
C PRO A 197 1.66 -7.79 -13.86
N TRP A 198 0.82 -7.90 -14.89
CA TRP A 198 1.23 -7.65 -16.27
C TRP A 198 1.65 -6.20 -16.52
N ILE A 199 1.11 -5.24 -15.75
CA ILE A 199 1.56 -3.84 -15.78
C ILE A 199 2.99 -3.75 -15.24
N LEU A 200 3.26 -4.41 -14.11
CA LEU A 200 4.60 -4.42 -13.53
C LEU A 200 5.62 -5.14 -14.41
N ASP A 201 5.20 -6.14 -15.20
CA ASP A 201 6.10 -6.94 -16.02
C ASP A 201 6.35 -6.38 -17.43
N HIS A 202 5.28 -5.94 -18.10
CA HIS A 202 5.32 -5.54 -19.51
C HIS A 202 5.27 -4.03 -19.70
N VAL A 203 4.60 -3.27 -18.83
CA VAL A 203 4.63 -1.80 -18.92
C VAL A 203 5.84 -1.25 -18.16
N ARG A 204 6.14 -1.84 -16.99
CA ARG A 204 7.18 -1.38 -16.06
C ARG A 204 7.05 0.14 -15.80
N PRO A 205 5.87 0.58 -15.30
CA PRO A 205 5.58 1.99 -15.08
C PRO A 205 6.58 2.59 -14.09
N ARG A 206 6.71 3.91 -14.10
CA ARG A 206 7.56 4.58 -13.12
C ARG A 206 6.98 4.39 -11.73
N ILE A 207 7.79 3.93 -10.79
CA ILE A 207 7.45 3.89 -9.36
C ILE A 207 8.18 5.05 -8.70
N ARG A 208 7.44 6.06 -8.28
CA ARG A 208 7.97 7.25 -7.62
C ARG A 208 7.67 7.19 -6.13
N ILE A 209 8.70 7.36 -5.30
CA ILE A 209 8.62 7.48 -3.86
C ILE A 209 9.09 8.89 -3.49
N THR A 210 8.22 9.65 -2.82
CA THR A 210 8.49 11.03 -2.42
C THR A 210 8.33 11.19 -0.91
N GLN A 211 9.08 12.11 -0.34
CA GLN A 211 8.92 12.56 1.04
C GLN A 211 9.50 13.96 1.22
N LYS A 212 9.02 14.68 2.23
CA LYS A 212 9.60 15.95 2.67
C LYS A 212 10.53 15.70 3.85
N VAL A 213 11.70 16.35 3.84
CA VAL A 213 12.68 16.24 4.91
C VAL A 213 13.13 17.60 5.41
N ASN A 214 13.50 17.67 6.69
CA ASN A 214 14.15 18.81 7.31
C ASN A 214 14.89 18.36 8.58
N HIS A 215 15.57 19.28 9.25
CA HIS A 215 16.13 19.07 10.57
C HIS A 215 15.93 20.32 11.42
N ARG A 216 16.19 20.20 12.72
CA ARG A 216 16.13 21.34 13.62
C ARG A 216 17.37 22.22 13.45
N ASN A 217 17.17 23.53 13.35
CA ASN A 217 18.25 24.46 12.99
C ASN A 217 19.49 24.45 13.91
N ASP A 218 19.33 24.21 15.21
CA ASP A 218 20.36 24.27 16.25
C ASP A 218 21.02 22.91 16.52
N CYS A 219 20.61 21.85 15.83
CA CYS A 219 21.14 20.50 16.00
C CYS A 219 21.71 19.97 14.69
N ALA A 220 22.79 19.20 14.75
CA ALA A 220 23.24 18.45 13.58
C ALA A 220 22.44 17.14 13.47
N ALA A 221 22.19 16.67 12.26
CA ALA A 221 21.33 15.51 12.00
C ALA A 221 21.83 14.72 10.79
N ARG A 222 21.52 13.42 10.74
CA ARG A 222 21.76 12.55 9.57
C ARG A 222 20.50 11.79 9.23
N LEU A 223 20.15 11.72 7.95
CA LEU A 223 19.07 10.89 7.43
C LEU A 223 19.54 10.10 6.20
N SER A 224 19.23 8.81 6.21
CA SER A 224 19.25 7.92 5.05
C SER A 224 17.82 7.64 4.61
N PHE A 225 17.55 7.82 3.33
CA PHE A 225 16.29 7.47 2.68
C PHE A 225 16.60 6.49 1.56
N ALA A 226 16.10 5.28 1.67
CA ALA A 226 16.36 4.21 0.72
C ALA A 226 15.05 3.53 0.30
N ALA A 227 15.04 2.98 -0.90
CA ALA A 227 13.95 2.16 -1.40
C ALA A 227 14.48 0.96 -2.16
N GLN A 228 13.75 -0.15 -2.10
CA GLN A 228 14.10 -1.41 -2.74
C GLN A 228 12.89 -2.06 -3.39
N LEU A 229 13.03 -2.48 -4.65
CA LEU A 229 12.09 -3.32 -5.38
C LEU A 229 12.37 -4.80 -5.16
N ASN A 230 11.31 -5.56 -4.89
CA ASN A 230 11.40 -6.94 -4.40
C ASN A 230 10.44 -7.88 -5.15
N TYR A 231 10.88 -9.13 -5.31
CA TYR A 231 10.05 -10.22 -5.83
C TYR A 231 9.04 -10.69 -4.79
N HIS A 232 9.51 -10.92 -3.56
CA HIS A 232 8.72 -11.44 -2.47
C HIS A 232 8.51 -10.39 -1.38
N GLU A 233 7.53 -10.65 -0.52
CA GLU A 233 7.23 -9.75 0.58
C GLU A 233 8.43 -9.62 1.52
N THR A 234 8.61 -8.44 2.10
CA THR A 234 9.52 -8.22 3.24
C THR A 234 10.99 -8.54 3.03
N GLN A 235 11.48 -8.67 1.79
CA GLN A 235 12.91 -8.79 1.53
C GLN A 235 13.58 -7.41 1.64
N TRP A 236 14.37 -7.17 2.68
CA TRP A 236 15.42 -6.14 2.64
C TRP A 236 16.73 -6.85 2.38
N ILE A 237 17.34 -6.58 1.23
CA ILE A 237 18.61 -7.21 0.85
C ILE A 237 19.67 -6.13 1.00
N GLU A 238 20.28 -6.10 2.19
CA GLU A 238 21.24 -5.07 2.58
C GLU A 238 22.43 -4.98 1.60
N ARG A 239 22.80 -6.11 0.98
CA ARG A 239 23.89 -6.17 -0.02
C ARG A 239 23.67 -5.28 -1.23
N PHE A 240 22.44 -4.96 -1.63
CA PHE A 240 22.22 -4.04 -2.74
C PHE A 240 22.76 -2.64 -2.42
N GLY A 241 22.68 -2.21 -1.16
CA GLY A 241 23.26 -0.95 -0.71
C GLY A 241 24.78 -0.99 -0.55
N HIS A 242 25.33 -2.13 -0.11
CA HIS A 242 26.75 -2.23 0.25
C HIS A 242 27.69 -2.54 -0.92
N VAL A 243 27.18 -3.06 -2.04
CA VAL A 243 27.99 -3.38 -3.24
C VAL A 243 27.66 -2.43 -4.39
N GLN A 244 27.97 -1.14 -4.21
CA GLN A 244 28.16 -0.23 -5.35
C GLN A 244 29.55 -0.48 -5.94
N THR A 245 29.63 -1.34 -6.96
CA THR A 245 30.82 -1.42 -7.83
C THR A 245 30.72 -0.37 -8.93
N MET A 246 31.86 0.02 -9.54
CA MET A 246 31.86 0.90 -10.72
C MET A 246 30.92 0.41 -11.84
N SER A 247 30.65 -0.90 -11.91
CA SER A 247 29.77 -1.54 -12.89
C SER A 247 28.29 -1.61 -12.49
N ASN A 248 27.93 -1.29 -11.24
CA ASN A 248 26.56 -1.42 -10.72
C ASN A 248 26.07 -0.09 -10.11
N THR A 249 26.44 1.03 -10.72
CA THR A 249 26.04 2.36 -10.26
C THR A 249 24.58 2.69 -10.57
N ASP A 250 23.94 1.92 -11.46
CA ASP A 250 22.53 2.02 -11.81
C ASP A 250 21.76 0.81 -11.29
N HIS A 251 21.77 0.64 -9.97
CA HIS A 251 20.98 -0.39 -9.30
C HIS A 251 19.50 -0.25 -9.69
N LYS A 252 19.01 -1.17 -10.53
CA LYS A 252 17.63 -1.13 -11.02
C LYS A 252 16.60 -1.37 -9.94
N ARG A 253 17.04 -1.99 -8.84
CA ARG A 253 16.18 -2.41 -7.73
C ARG A 253 16.41 -1.67 -6.42
N TYR A 254 17.51 -0.95 -6.26
CA TYR A 254 17.82 -0.28 -5.00
C TYR A 254 18.33 1.13 -5.26
N LYS A 255 17.80 2.11 -4.54
CA LYS A 255 18.27 3.49 -4.61
C LYS A 255 18.27 4.09 -3.21
N SER A 256 19.23 4.97 -2.93
CA SER A 256 19.28 5.68 -1.65
C SER A 256 19.79 7.11 -1.80
N VAL A 257 19.34 7.97 -0.89
CA VAL A 257 19.74 9.36 -0.71
C VAL A 257 20.16 9.51 0.74
N ASN A 258 21.35 10.05 0.97
CA ASN A 258 21.89 10.28 2.30
C ASN A 258 22.22 11.76 2.46
N LYS A 259 21.91 12.33 3.61
CA LYS A 259 22.28 13.71 3.93
C LYS A 259 22.63 13.88 5.39
N GLU A 260 23.63 14.72 5.61
CA GLU A 260 23.98 15.24 6.91
C GLU A 260 23.77 16.75 6.91
N TRP A 261 23.16 17.26 7.97
CA TRP A 261 23.01 18.68 8.24
C TRP A 261 23.91 19.09 9.40
N ALA A 262 24.58 20.22 9.24
CA ALA A 262 25.32 20.84 10.32
C ALA A 262 24.38 21.60 11.27
N GLN A 263 24.78 21.72 12.52
CA GLN A 263 24.12 22.61 13.48
C GLN A 263 24.23 24.08 13.03
N TRP A 264 23.31 24.90 13.53
CA TRP A 264 23.15 26.32 13.19
C TRP A 264 22.88 26.56 11.69
N THR A 265 22.16 25.64 11.06
CA THR A 265 21.70 25.78 9.67
C THR A 265 20.18 25.76 9.62
N GLY A 266 19.56 26.86 9.22
CA GLY A 266 18.13 26.91 8.89
C GLY A 266 17.98 26.65 7.40
N GLN A 267 17.16 25.67 7.03
CA GLN A 267 16.83 25.38 5.63
C GLN A 267 15.31 25.22 5.49
N PRO A 268 14.75 25.60 4.33
CA PRO A 268 13.38 25.24 4.01
C PRO A 268 13.25 23.71 3.94
N TRP A 269 12.02 23.22 4.08
CA TRP A 269 11.74 21.80 3.84
C TRP A 269 12.14 21.39 2.42
N GLU A 270 12.86 20.28 2.31
CA GLU A 270 13.34 19.75 1.04
C GLU A 270 12.46 18.59 0.56
N ASP A 271 12.19 18.54 -0.74
CA ASP A 271 11.54 17.41 -1.37
C ASP A 271 12.57 16.39 -1.81
N TRP A 272 12.46 15.17 -1.27
CA TRP A 272 13.28 14.03 -1.66
C TRP A 272 12.46 13.08 -2.52
N THR A 273 13.08 12.56 -3.57
CA THR A 273 12.43 11.67 -4.54
C THR A 273 13.37 10.53 -4.91
N ILE A 274 12.86 9.31 -4.86
CA ILE A 274 13.45 8.12 -5.48
C ILE A 274 12.50 7.65 -6.56
N GLU A 275 13.00 7.45 -7.78
CA GLU A 275 12.21 6.91 -8.89
C GLU A 275 12.85 5.63 -9.40
N PHE A 276 12.02 4.62 -9.65
CA PHE A 276 12.39 3.42 -10.41
C PHE A 276 11.67 3.42 -11.74
N ASP A 277 12.42 3.13 -12.79
CA ASP A 277 11.95 2.85 -14.13
C ASP A 277 12.78 1.69 -14.70
N ASP A 278 12.28 1.07 -15.78
CA ASP A 278 12.95 -0.03 -16.49
C ASP A 278 13.51 -1.16 -15.59
N TYR A 279 12.87 -1.38 -14.44
CA TYR A 279 13.22 -2.44 -13.50
C TYR A 279 12.91 -3.83 -14.09
N PRO A 280 13.49 -4.92 -13.57
CA PRO A 280 13.25 -6.26 -14.09
C PRO A 280 11.80 -6.74 -13.95
N SER A 281 11.38 -7.69 -14.77
CA SER A 281 10.06 -8.31 -14.63
C SER A 281 10.01 -9.23 -13.40
N GLY A 282 8.83 -9.39 -12.80
CA GLY A 282 8.62 -10.22 -11.60
C GLY A 282 8.57 -9.43 -10.29
N ILE A 283 8.88 -8.13 -10.28
CA ILE A 283 8.76 -7.27 -9.10
C ILE A 283 7.31 -7.16 -8.65
N ARG A 284 7.06 -7.35 -7.35
CA ARG A 284 5.71 -7.28 -6.74
C ARG A 284 5.64 -6.42 -5.50
N HIS A 285 6.78 -6.16 -4.87
CA HIS A 285 6.85 -5.48 -3.58
C HIS A 285 7.83 -4.31 -3.63
N LEU A 286 7.57 -3.32 -2.78
CA LEU A 286 8.42 -2.16 -2.55
C LEU A 286 8.65 -2.04 -1.05
N THR A 287 9.91 -1.90 -0.65
CA THR A 287 10.30 -1.55 0.71
C THR A 287 10.91 -0.15 0.70
N ILE A 288 10.49 0.70 1.62
CA ILE A 288 11.06 2.02 1.86
C ILE A 288 11.67 2.02 3.25
N LEU A 289 12.85 2.60 3.40
CA LEU A 289 13.58 2.71 4.65
C LEU A 289 14.01 4.15 4.88
N ASN A 290 13.64 4.69 6.03
CA ASN A 290 14.20 5.92 6.58
C ASN A 290 15.00 5.56 7.84
N GLU A 291 16.27 5.93 7.89
CA GLU A 291 17.13 5.77 9.07
C GLU A 291 17.68 7.13 9.46
N GLY A 292 17.47 7.51 10.72
CA GLY A 292 17.78 8.85 11.17
C GLY A 292 18.27 8.91 12.60
N GLU A 293 19.13 9.88 12.85
CA GLU A 293 19.60 10.24 14.19
C GLU A 293 20.04 11.71 14.24
N ASP A 294 19.95 12.31 15.41
CA ASP A 294 20.74 13.51 15.69
C ASP A 294 22.24 13.17 15.81
N ARG A 295 23.08 14.20 15.68
CA ARG A 295 24.53 14.08 15.71
C ARG A 295 25.16 14.81 16.91
N GLN A 296 24.34 15.24 17.87
CA GLN A 296 24.78 15.95 19.08
C GLN A 296 24.57 15.12 20.36
N PHE A 297 23.94 13.97 20.22
CA PHE A 297 23.53 13.09 21.31
C PHE A 297 22.62 13.78 22.34
N TRP A 298 21.74 14.67 21.88
CA TRP A 298 20.87 15.43 22.77
C TRP A 298 19.61 14.65 23.11
N ARG A 299 19.39 14.43 24.41
CA ARG A 299 18.20 13.72 24.87
C ARG A 299 16.93 14.45 24.44
N GLY A 300 16.13 13.82 23.59
CA GLY A 300 14.86 14.32 23.09
C GLY A 300 14.74 14.07 21.59
N PHE A 301 14.10 15.01 20.89
CA PHE A 301 13.71 14.89 19.50
C PHE A 301 14.29 16.04 18.69
N TYR A 302 15.60 15.98 18.41
CA TYR A 302 16.35 17.04 17.74
C TYR A 302 16.92 16.61 16.38
N GLY A 303 16.73 15.34 16.00
CA GLY A 303 17.29 14.76 14.80
C GLY A 303 16.57 15.16 13.51
N PRO A 304 16.76 14.40 12.43
CA PRO A 304 16.10 14.66 11.16
C PRO A 304 14.59 14.46 11.30
N LYS A 305 13.85 15.04 10.36
CA LYS A 305 12.40 14.99 10.27
C LYS A 305 11.98 14.52 8.90
N VAL A 306 10.97 13.65 8.88
CA VAL A 306 10.38 13.11 7.65
C VAL A 306 8.87 13.38 7.67
N ALA A 307 8.33 13.82 6.55
CA ALA A 307 6.91 14.08 6.36
C ALA A 307 6.44 13.61 4.98
N ASN A 308 5.13 13.42 4.84
CA ASN A 308 4.45 13.21 3.54
C ASN A 308 5.06 12.09 2.68
N ILE A 309 5.39 10.94 3.29
CA ILE A 309 5.83 9.75 2.55
C ILE A 309 4.70 9.32 1.60
N GLN A 310 5.01 9.23 0.31
CA GLN A 310 4.03 8.92 -0.72
C GLN A 310 4.66 8.04 -1.80
N VAL A 311 3.87 7.09 -2.31
CA VAL A 311 4.26 6.20 -3.41
C VAL A 311 3.26 6.32 -4.56
N GLU A 312 3.77 6.48 -5.77
CA GLU A 312 2.96 6.61 -6.97
C GLU A 312 3.43 5.63 -8.03
N VAL A 313 2.48 4.92 -8.65
CA VAL A 313 2.72 4.08 -9.81
C VAL A 313 2.19 4.82 -11.02
N ILE A 314 3.09 5.41 -11.79
CA ILE A 314 2.79 6.34 -12.87
C ILE A 314 2.90 5.61 -14.19
N LEU A 315 1.74 5.32 -14.79
CA LEU A 315 1.67 4.80 -16.14
C LEU A 315 2.21 5.85 -17.12
N PRO A 316 2.91 5.44 -18.20
CA PRO A 316 3.28 6.36 -19.25
C PRO A 316 2.04 6.94 -19.94
N ASP A 317 2.20 8.11 -20.59
CA ASP A 317 1.12 8.77 -21.32
C ASP A 317 0.54 7.84 -22.40
N GLU A 318 1.41 7.16 -23.15
CA GLU A 318 1.00 6.18 -24.15
C GLU A 318 0.94 4.75 -23.58
N PRO A 319 -0.09 3.94 -23.94
CA PRO A 319 -0.20 2.53 -23.59
C PRO A 319 0.88 1.63 -24.23
N ILE A 320 2.11 1.75 -23.74
CA ILE A 320 3.28 1.00 -24.21
C ILE A 320 3.42 -0.32 -23.45
N VAL A 321 3.80 -1.37 -24.17
CA VAL A 321 4.27 -2.63 -23.59
C VAL A 321 5.66 -2.97 -24.10
N LYS A 322 6.40 -3.71 -23.28
CA LYS A 322 7.78 -4.13 -23.50
C LYS A 322 7.89 -5.64 -23.26
N PRO A 323 8.88 -6.32 -23.88
CA PRO A 323 9.19 -7.69 -23.53
C PRO A 323 9.63 -7.80 -22.07
N LEU A 324 9.53 -9.01 -21.53
CA LEU A 324 9.98 -9.31 -20.18
C LEU A 324 11.47 -9.00 -20.04
N ALA A 325 11.83 -8.33 -18.95
CA ALA A 325 13.21 -8.00 -18.63
C ALA A 325 13.78 -8.99 -17.62
N VAL A 326 14.92 -9.57 -17.98
CA VAL A 326 15.71 -10.44 -17.09
C VAL A 326 16.41 -9.58 -16.05
N ASP A 327 16.45 -10.06 -14.82
CA ASP A 327 17.19 -9.43 -13.74
C ASP A 327 18.62 -9.94 -13.69
N SER A 328 19.58 -9.09 -14.07
CA SER A 328 21.00 -9.36 -13.92
C SER A 328 21.52 -9.18 -12.49
N GLU A 329 20.74 -8.55 -11.61
CA GLU A 329 21.07 -8.29 -10.21
C GLU A 329 20.45 -9.32 -9.25
N LYS A 330 19.66 -10.27 -9.77
CA LYS A 330 18.98 -11.29 -8.97
C LYS A 330 19.99 -12.15 -8.21
N CYS A 331 19.78 -12.31 -6.91
CA CYS A 331 20.69 -13.04 -6.03
C CYS A 331 19.99 -14.24 -5.34
N ASN A 332 20.77 -15.09 -4.65
CA ASN A 332 20.21 -16.26 -3.95
C ASN A 332 19.15 -15.88 -2.90
N GLU A 333 19.31 -14.73 -2.24
CA GLU A 333 18.37 -14.22 -1.24
C GLU A 333 16.99 -13.90 -1.85
N ASP A 334 16.95 -13.59 -3.17
CA ASP A 334 15.70 -13.42 -3.90
C ASP A 334 14.99 -14.75 -4.13
N GLU A 335 15.73 -15.83 -4.45
CA GLU A 335 15.15 -17.14 -4.80
C GLU A 335 14.74 -17.94 -3.57
N ASN A 336 15.57 -17.87 -2.53
CA ASN A 336 15.35 -18.56 -1.27
C ASN A 336 15.27 -17.55 -0.12
N PRO A 337 14.15 -16.81 0.00
CA PRO A 337 13.92 -15.85 1.08
C PRO A 337 14.02 -16.43 2.48
N ASN A 338 14.15 -17.75 2.67
CA ASN A 338 14.17 -18.41 3.97
C ASN A 338 15.44 -19.27 4.23
N ALA A 339 16.42 -19.31 3.31
CA ALA A 339 17.51 -20.30 3.40
C ALA A 339 18.49 -20.10 4.56
N GLU A 340 18.65 -18.88 5.09
CA GLU A 340 19.58 -18.62 6.20
C GLU A 340 19.06 -19.10 7.57
N ASP A 341 17.82 -19.56 7.70
CA ASP A 341 17.30 -20.09 8.98
C ASP A 341 17.77 -21.54 9.27
N GLU A 342 18.48 -22.21 8.35
CA GLU A 342 18.90 -23.61 8.51
C GLU A 342 20.35 -23.81 9.02
N ASP A 343 21.21 -22.78 8.99
CA ASP A 343 22.66 -22.95 9.27
C ASP A 343 23.20 -22.17 10.51
N ASP A 344 22.35 -21.49 11.28
CA ASP A 344 22.75 -20.69 12.46
C ASP A 344 22.89 -21.52 13.77
N ASP A 345 23.28 -22.81 13.68
CA ASP A 345 23.67 -23.63 14.84
C ASP A 345 25.16 -23.43 15.25
N ASP A 346 25.91 -22.59 14.53
CA ASP A 346 27.30 -22.25 14.90
C ASP A 346 27.34 -20.99 15.79
N ASP A 347 27.30 -21.19 17.11
CA ASP A 347 27.33 -20.21 18.22
C ASP A 347 28.50 -19.17 18.21
N GLU A 348 29.38 -19.15 17.21
CA GLU A 348 30.60 -18.33 17.20
C GLU A 348 30.60 -17.14 16.22
N VAL A 349 29.58 -16.98 15.38
CA VAL A 349 29.47 -15.81 14.49
C VAL A 349 28.40 -14.86 15.04
N PRO A 350 28.75 -13.61 15.41
CA PRO A 350 27.73 -12.64 15.81
C PRO A 350 26.73 -12.47 14.66
N PRO A 351 25.42 -12.40 14.93
CA PRO A 351 24.40 -12.42 13.90
C PRO A 351 24.72 -11.33 12.89
N ARG A 352 24.99 -11.72 11.64
CA ARG A 352 25.06 -10.78 10.52
C ARG A 352 23.78 -9.98 10.57
N VAL A 353 23.87 -8.65 10.60
CA VAL A 353 22.72 -7.76 10.77
C VAL A 353 21.66 -8.17 9.76
N GLY A 354 20.64 -8.84 10.29
CA GLY A 354 19.91 -9.85 9.54
C GLY A 354 18.96 -9.24 8.54
N VAL A 355 18.78 -9.95 7.42
CA VAL A 355 17.66 -9.80 6.50
C VAL A 355 16.39 -9.54 7.34
N PHE A 356 15.79 -8.36 7.19
CA PHE A 356 14.62 -7.99 8.00
C PHE A 356 13.42 -8.84 7.56
N ARG A 357 13.19 -9.99 8.19
CA ARG A 357 12.05 -10.88 7.86
C ARG A 357 10.91 -10.73 8.87
N MET A 358 9.68 -10.68 8.36
CA MET A 358 8.47 -10.84 9.18
C MET A 358 8.20 -12.33 9.36
N PRO A 359 7.90 -12.82 10.58
CA PRO A 359 7.25 -14.11 10.72
C PRO A 359 5.88 -14.01 10.05
N LEU A 360 5.68 -14.84 9.02
CA LEU A 360 4.42 -15.06 8.34
C LEU A 360 3.31 -15.45 9.32
N PHE A 361 2.65 -14.48 9.95
CA PHE A 361 1.24 -14.68 10.26
C PHE A 361 0.51 -14.55 8.94
N ARG A 362 0.50 -15.65 8.17
CA ARG A 362 -0.51 -15.88 7.13
C ARG A 362 -1.80 -15.39 7.76
N ARG A 363 -2.48 -14.43 7.11
CA ARG A 363 -3.87 -14.12 7.40
C ARG A 363 -4.63 -15.44 7.32
N GLY A 364 -4.68 -16.16 8.44
CA GLY A 364 -5.68 -17.14 8.71
C GLY A 364 -6.93 -16.32 8.57
N ARG A 365 -7.58 -16.47 7.42
CA ARG A 365 -8.98 -16.13 7.25
C ARG A 365 -9.63 -16.77 8.45
N HIS A 366 -9.83 -15.98 9.51
CA HIS A 366 -10.80 -16.27 10.53
C HIS A 366 -12.09 -16.25 9.70
N MET A 367 -12.44 -17.43 9.19
CA MET A 367 -13.80 -17.74 8.82
C MET A 367 -14.54 -17.44 10.11
N TYR A 368 -15.12 -16.24 10.15
CA TYR A 368 -16.28 -15.98 10.96
C TYR A 368 -17.30 -17.00 10.46
N GLY A 369 -17.23 -18.21 11.02
CA GLY A 369 -18.32 -19.16 10.97
C GLY A 369 -19.49 -18.39 11.53
N ILE A 370 -20.37 -17.96 10.63
CA ILE A 370 -21.65 -17.39 10.98
C ILE A 370 -22.31 -18.49 11.82
N PRO A 371 -22.53 -18.28 13.14
CA PRO A 371 -23.21 -19.29 13.93
C PRO A 371 -24.56 -19.55 13.25
N PRO A 372 -24.92 -20.83 13.03
CA PRO A 372 -26.13 -21.17 12.31
C PRO A 372 -27.29 -20.45 12.98
N ALA A 373 -28.08 -19.76 12.17
CA ALA A 373 -29.30 -19.11 12.61
C ALA A 373 -30.08 -20.16 13.39
N VAL A 374 -30.18 -19.95 14.71
CA VAL A 374 -31.06 -20.76 15.56
C VAL A 374 -32.45 -20.50 15.03
N ALA A 375 -32.92 -21.45 14.22
CA ALA A 375 -34.31 -21.53 13.82
C ALA A 375 -35.10 -21.48 15.14
N ARG A 376 -35.99 -20.49 15.23
CA ARG A 376 -36.98 -20.45 16.29
C ARG A 376 -37.75 -21.77 16.18
N HIS A 377 -37.58 -22.63 17.17
CA HIS A 377 -38.61 -23.60 17.49
C HIS A 377 -39.77 -22.77 18.04
N GLU A 378 -40.66 -22.42 17.11
CA GLU A 378 -42.10 -22.51 17.36
C GLU A 378 -42.42 -24.00 17.66
N ASP A 379 -43.62 -24.22 18.20
CA ASP A 379 -44.21 -25.49 18.65
C ASP A 379 -44.17 -25.60 20.20
N GLU A 380 -45.24 -25.16 20.86
CA GLU A 380 -46.46 -25.96 21.13
C GLU A 380 -46.18 -26.89 22.33
N ASP A 381 -46.62 -26.50 23.53
CA ASP A 381 -47.76 -27.10 24.26
C ASP A 381 -47.20 -27.37 25.68
N GLU A 382 -47.87 -27.25 26.81
CA GLU A 382 -49.25 -27.59 27.15
C GLU A 382 -49.55 -26.91 28.50
N GLU A 383 -50.82 -26.59 28.71
CA GLU A 383 -51.40 -26.21 30.00
C GLU A 383 -51.17 -27.30 31.06
N ASP A 384 -50.70 -26.90 32.24
CA ASP A 384 -51.25 -27.27 33.57
C ASP A 384 -50.45 -26.62 34.73
#